data_AF-A0A9D2SQS5-F1
#
_entry.id   AF-A0A9D2SQS5-F1
#
_cell.length_a   1.000
_cell.length_b   1.000
_cell.length_c   1.000
_cell.angle_alpha   90.00
_cell.angle_beta   90.00
_cell.angle_gamma   90.00
#
_symmetry.space_group_name_H-M   'P 1'
#
loop_
_entity.id
_entity.type
_entity.pdbx_description
1 polymer ?
#
loop_
_entity_poly.entity_id
_entity_poly.type
_entity_poly.pdbx_seq_one_letter_code
_entity_poly.pdbx_strand_id
1 'polypeptide(L)'
;MQSLLYVFAGKFLNKNDLKRVKGVISMTILGEMLMNDGIEKGIREGIDQGEQKVNRLIQLLIENSRMDEISRAVTDRQFQKQLFQEFSL
;
A
#
# COMPACT_ATOMS: atom_id res chain seq x y z
N MET A 1 17.17 -16.62 -10.79
CA MET A 1 17.85 -16.95 -9.52
C MET A 1 16.87 -17.02 -8.33
N GLN A 2 15.99 -16.03 -8.10
CA GLN A 2 14.99 -16.06 -7.00
C GLN A 2 14.06 -17.30 -7.02
N SER A 3 13.71 -17.82 -8.20
CA SER A 3 12.83 -18.98 -8.38
C SER A 3 13.41 -20.29 -7.83
N LEU A 4 14.73 -20.51 -7.92
CA LEU A 4 15.37 -21.73 -7.42
C LEU A 4 15.39 -21.78 -5.89
N LEU A 5 15.66 -20.65 -5.24
CA LEU A 5 15.66 -20.53 -3.79
C LEU A 5 14.28 -20.82 -3.19
N TYR A 6 13.22 -20.31 -3.84
CA TYR A 6 11.85 -20.61 -3.44
C TYR A 6 11.48 -22.09 -3.65
N VAL A 7 11.84 -22.67 -4.79
CA VAL A 7 11.62 -24.09 -5.07
C VAL A 7 12.36 -24.98 -4.07
N PHE A 8 13.60 -24.66 -3.73
CA PHE A 8 14.36 -25.41 -2.74
C PHE A 8 13.81 -25.25 -1.33
N ALA A 9 13.39 -24.04 -0.93
CA ALA A 9 12.73 -23.82 0.35
C ALA A 9 11.44 -24.66 0.47
N GLY A 10 10.60 -24.69 -0.57
CA GLY A 10 9.40 -25.52 -0.58
C GLY A 10 9.65 -27.03 -0.65
N LYS A 11 10.75 -27.46 -1.28
CA LYS A 11 11.13 -28.86 -1.42
C LYS A 11 11.76 -29.45 -0.15
N PHE A 12 12.53 -28.64 0.58
CA PHE A 12 13.38 -29.11 1.69
C PHE A 12 12.97 -28.61 3.08
N LEU A 13 12.16 -27.55 3.17
CA LEU A 13 11.76 -26.96 4.46
C LEU A 13 10.25 -27.12 4.64
N ASN A 14 9.83 -27.64 5.79
CA ASN A 14 8.42 -27.62 6.18
C ASN A 14 8.05 -26.25 6.79
N LYS A 15 6.76 -26.05 7.12
CA LYS A 15 6.27 -24.79 7.70
C LYS A 15 6.99 -24.37 8.99
N ASN A 16 7.39 -25.33 9.83
CA ASN A 16 8.10 -25.03 11.08
C ASN A 16 9.55 -24.62 10.80
N ASP A 17 10.21 -25.27 9.84
CA ASP A 17 11.54 -24.86 9.38
C ASP A 17 11.54 -23.44 8.83
N LEU A 18 10.55 -23.12 7.98
CA LEU A 18 10.39 -21.77 7.43
C LEU A 18 10.15 -20.73 8.53
N LYS A 19 9.36 -21.05 9.56
CA LYS A 19 9.16 -20.17 10.72
C LYS A 19 10.47 -19.94 11.48
N ARG A 20 11.30 -20.97 11.66
CA ARG A 20 12.62 -20.85 12.28
C ARG A 20 13.56 -19.97 11.46
N VAL A 21 13.66 -20.23 10.16
CA VAL A 21 14.47 -19.43 9.23
C VAL A 21 14.02 -17.97 9.25
N LYS A 22 12.71 -17.72 9.18
CA LYS A 22 12.16 -16.37 9.32
C LYS A 22 12.59 -15.72 10.63
N GLY A 23 12.46 -16.43 11.75
CA GLY A 23 12.86 -15.92 13.07
C GLY A 23 14.33 -15.52 13.13
N VAL A 24 15.23 -16.38 12.62
CA VAL A 24 16.66 -16.07 12.56
C VAL A 24 16.93 -14.86 11.68
N ILE A 25 16.37 -14.82 10.46
CA ILE A 25 16.56 -13.68 9.54
C ILE A 25 16.05 -12.38 10.17
N SER A 26 14.87 -12.40 10.80
CA SER A 26 14.26 -11.23 11.44
C SER A 26 15.13 -10.61 12.54
N MET A 27 16.07 -11.35 13.13
CA MET A 27 16.99 -10.84 14.16
C MET A 27 18.32 -10.32 13.59
N THR A 28 18.51 -10.37 12.27
CA THR A 28 19.75 -9.95 11.60
C THR A 28 19.57 -8.61 10.90
N ILE A 29 20.70 -7.99 10.50
CA ILE A 29 20.71 -6.81 9.63
C ILE A 29 19.91 -7.05 8.35
N LEU A 30 19.93 -8.27 7.80
CA LEU A 30 19.12 -8.60 6.63
C LEU A 30 17.62 -8.51 6.93
N GLY A 31 17.18 -8.92 8.13
CA GLY A 31 15.80 -8.77 8.56
C GLY A 31 15.36 -7.32 8.70
N GLU A 32 16.24 -6.47 9.24
CA GLU A 32 16.01 -5.02 9.33
C GLU A 32 15.91 -4.38 7.95
N MET A 33 16.85 -4.69 7.04
CA MET A 33 16.81 -4.21 5.65
C MET A 33 15.51 -4.61 4.95
N LEU A 34 15.10 -5.88 5.04
CA LEU A 34 13.86 -6.36 4.43
C LEU A 34 12.61 -5.68 5.03
N MET A 35 12.61 -5.38 6.32
CA MET A 35 11.53 -4.65 6.98
C MET A 35 11.46 -3.21 6.45
N ASN A 36 12.60 -2.51 6.39
CA ASN A 36 12.67 -1.13 5.92
C ASN A 36 12.27 -1.02 4.45
N ASP A 37 12.77 -1.91 3.58
CA ASP A 37 12.36 -2.01 2.18
C ASP A 37 10.83 -2.21 2.05
N GLY A 38 10.26 -3.05 2.91
CA GLY A 38 8.82 -3.31 2.98
C GLY A 38 8.02 -2.07 3.39
N ILE A 39 8.50 -1.32 4.39
CA ILE A 39 7.90 -0.06 4.84
C ILE A 39 7.97 1.00 3.74
N GLU A 40 9.14 1.20 3.14
CA GLU A 40 9.33 2.17 2.06
C GLU A 40 8.43 1.87 0.87
N LYS A 41 8.34 0.59 0.49
CA LYS A 41 7.43 0.14 -0.57
C LYS A 41 5.98 0.41 -0.19
N GLY A 42 5.57 0.07 1.03
CA GLY A 42 4.21 0.31 1.51
C GLY A 42 3.83 1.79 1.55
N ILE A 43 4.75 2.67 1.96
CA ILE A 43 4.55 4.12 1.93
C ILE A 43 4.39 4.61 0.49
N ARG A 44 5.26 4.16 -0.42
CA ARG A 44 5.21 4.54 -1.84
C ARG A 44 3.89 4.12 -2.48
N GLU A 45 3.48 2.87 -2.27
CA GLU A 45 2.20 2.35 -2.78
C GLU A 45 1.01 3.10 -2.15
N GLY A 46 1.07 3.41 -0.85
CA GLY A 46 0.02 4.17 -0.18
C GLY A 46 -0.12 5.62 -0.68
N ILE A 47 0.99 6.28 -1.02
CA ILE A 47 0.98 7.62 -1.62
C ILE A 47 0.37 7.56 -3.02
N ASP A 48 0.83 6.64 -3.88
CA ASP A 48 0.31 6.48 -5.24
C ASP A 48 -1.20 6.17 -5.24
N GLN A 49 -1.64 5.27 -4.35
CA GLN A 49 -3.07 4.99 -4.17
C GLN A 49 -3.85 6.22 -3.69
N GLY A 50 -3.29 7.00 -2.76
CA GLY A 50 -3.88 8.24 -2.28
C GLY A 50 -4.05 9.28 -3.39
N GLU A 51 -3.01 9.48 -4.20
CA GLU A 51 -3.02 10.40 -5.35
C GLU A 51 -4.06 9.96 -6.39
N GLN A 52 -4.08 8.67 -6.77
CA GLN A 52 -5.06 8.14 -7.70
C GLN A 52 -6.49 8.31 -7.19
N LYS A 53 -6.72 8.08 -5.89
CA LYS A 53 -8.04 8.22 -5.26
C LYS A 53 -8.52 9.68 -5.28
N VAL A 54 -7.65 10.64 -4.97
CA VAL A 54 -7.97 12.08 -5.05
C VAL A 54 -8.21 12.51 -6.50
N ASN A 55 -7.37 12.07 -7.43
CA ASN A 55 -7.54 12.38 -8.86
C ASN A 55 -8.87 11.85 -9.39
N ARG A 56 -9.26 10.64 -8.98
CA ARG A 56 -10.55 10.07 -9.36
C ARG A 56 -11.72 10.86 -8.78
N LEU A 57 -11.62 11.31 -7.53
CA LEU A 57 -12.61 12.19 -6.94
C LEU A 57 -12.75 13.51 -7.73
N ILE A 58 -11.63 14.15 -8.09
CA ILE A 58 -11.64 15.39 -8.88
C ILE A 58 -12.30 15.16 -10.25
N GLN A 59 -11.98 14.07 -10.94
CA GLN A 59 -12.64 13.71 -12.20
C GLN A 59 -14.15 13.60 -12.05
N LEU A 60 -14.62 12.88 -11.01
CA LEU A 60 -16.05 12.72 -10.77
C LEU A 60 -16.74 14.04 -10.45
N LEU A 61 -16.11 14.93 -9.68
CA LEU A 61 -16.64 16.28 -9.41
C LEU A 61 -16.75 17.11 -10.70
N ILE A 62 -15.77 17.03 -11.59
CA ILE A 62 -15.80 17.71 -12.90
C ILE A 62 -16.93 17.13 -13.77
N GLU A 63 -17.02 15.79 -13.88
CA GLU A 63 -18.06 15.09 -14.64
C GLU A 63 -19.47 15.45 -14.15
N ASN A 64 -19.64 15.68 -12.84
CA ASN A 64 -20.90 16.08 -12.23
C ASN A 64 -21.10 17.61 -12.13
N SER A 65 -20.25 18.41 -12.78
CA SER A 65 -20.32 19.89 -12.76
C SER A 65 -20.24 20.53 -11.35
N ARG A 66 -19.65 19.84 -10.37
CA ARG A 66 -19.48 20.25 -8.95
C ARG A 66 -18.05 20.77 -8.69
N MET A 67 -17.54 21.61 -9.58
CA MET A 67 -16.14 22.09 -9.51
C MET A 67 -15.87 22.99 -8.30
N ASP A 68 -16.88 23.67 -7.78
CA ASP A 68 -16.82 24.50 -6.57
C ASP A 68 -16.50 23.67 -5.32
N GLU A 69 -16.92 22.41 -5.30
CA GLU A 69 -16.66 21.48 -4.20
C GLU A 69 -15.20 21.00 -4.15
N ILE A 70 -14.43 21.12 -5.24
CA ILE A 70 -13.01 20.73 -5.29
C ILE A 70 -12.20 21.53 -4.26
N SER A 71 -12.36 22.85 -4.24
CA SER A 71 -11.65 23.73 -3.30
C SER A 71 -11.99 23.39 -1.84
N ARG A 72 -13.25 23.07 -1.59
CA ARG A 72 -13.72 22.65 -0.28
C ARG A 72 -13.15 21.28 0.10
N ALA A 73 -13.10 20.32 -0.82
CA ALA A 73 -12.57 18.97 -0.58
C ALA A 73 -11.06 18.97 -0.30
N VAL A 74 -10.31 19.96 -0.81
CA VAL A 74 -8.87 20.10 -0.54
C VAL A 74 -8.60 20.67 0.87
N THR A 75 -9.49 21.53 1.37
CA THR A 75 -9.31 22.22 2.66
C THR A 75 -10.04 21.55 3.82
N ASP A 76 -11.18 20.89 3.55
CA ASP A 76 -12.00 20.20 4.52
C ASP A 76 -11.90 18.68 4.35
N ARG A 77 -11.14 18.06 5.26
CA ARG A 77 -10.92 16.60 5.27
C ARG A 77 -12.18 15.80 5.60
N GLN A 78 -13.12 16.34 6.37
CA GLN A 78 -14.37 15.63 6.65
C GLN A 78 -15.24 15.60 5.41
N PHE A 79 -15.34 16.74 4.73
CA PHE A 79 -16.06 16.84 3.47
C PHE A 79 -15.44 15.96 2.38
N GLN A 80 -14.11 15.92 2.25
CA GLN A 80 -13.42 15.00 1.34
C GLN A 80 -13.79 13.53 1.60
N LYS A 81 -13.85 13.13 2.88
CA LYS A 81 -14.26 11.77 3.27
C LYS A 81 -15.71 11.47 2.92
N GLN A 82 -16.61 12.45 3.08
CA GLN A 82 -18.00 12.31 2.67
C GLN A 82 -18.11 12.09 1.17
N LEU A 83 -17.36 12.86 0.37
CA LEU A 83 -17.33 12.68 -1.09
C LEU A 83 -16.75 11.32 -1.49
N PHE A 84 -15.72 10.83 -0.81
CA PHE A 84 -15.24 9.47 -1.05
C PHE A 84 -16.33 8.42 -0.78
N GLN A 85 -17.10 8.57 0.30
CA GLN A 85 -18.23 7.67 0.57
C GLN A 85 -19.34 7.79 -0.47
N GLU A 86 -19.69 9.02 -0.86
CA GLU A 86 -20.71 9.30 -1.87
C GLU A 86 -20.39 8.62 -3.21
N PHE A 87 -19.15 8.76 -3.67
CA PHE A 87 -18.67 8.17 -4.92
C PHE A 87 -18.14 6.74 -4.79
N SER A 88 -18.25 6.13 -3.60
CA SER A 88 -17.76 4.77 -3.31
C SER A 88 -16.27 4.55 -3.63
N LEU A 89 -15.43 5.54 -3.29
CA LEU A 89 -13.97 5.54 -3.47
C LEU A 89 -13.22 5.10 -2.20
#